data_AF-A0A8I3A967-F1
#
_entry.id   AF-A0A8I3A967-F1
#
_cell.length_a   1.000
_cell.length_b   1.000
_cell.length_c   1.000
_cell.angle_alpha   90.00
_cell.angle_beta   90.00
_cell.angle_gamma   90.00
#
_symmetry.space_group_name_H-M   'P 1'
#
loop_
_entity.id
_entity.type
_entity.pdbx_description
1 polymer ?
#
loop_
_entity_poly.entity_id
_entity_poly.type
_entity_poly.pdbx_seq_one_letter_code
_entity_poly.pdbx_strand_id
1 'polypeptide(L)'
;MAKRSFPPLYVPSGDLDTNRLAFFHVLERLKTQKRTGWIDHNVPNPESISDHMYRMAILAMCTSDATLDVPKCVMMCVVHDLAEAQVGDITPREGISKEEKRRLEAEAMHNFVHDMLHASSAALRIEALYKEYEEGMTPEAKFVKGTYSIGYMRASEHVHSDPYRALASFRSRQA
;
A
#
# COMPACT_ATOMS: atom_id res chain seq x y z
N MET A 1 24.83 -0.15 7.31
CA MET A 1 23.76 -0.30 6.28
C MET A 1 23.96 0.79 5.25
N ALA A 2 23.86 0.49 3.96
CA ALA A 2 23.87 1.53 2.93
C ALA A 2 22.65 2.43 3.12
N LYS A 3 22.83 3.74 3.05
CA LYS A 3 21.73 4.71 3.15
C LYS A 3 20.81 4.48 1.95
N ARG A 4 19.50 4.30 2.19
CA ARG A 4 18.50 4.16 1.13
C ARG A 4 18.60 5.35 0.18
N SER A 5 18.65 5.06 -1.11
CA SER A 5 18.58 6.06 -2.17
C SER A 5 17.21 5.98 -2.79
N PHE A 6 16.57 7.14 -2.95
CA PHE A 6 15.28 7.27 -3.61
C PHE A 6 15.52 7.75 -5.04
N PRO A 7 14.79 7.21 -6.04
CA PRO A 7 14.80 7.78 -7.37
C PRO A 7 14.39 9.26 -7.32
N PRO A 8 14.84 10.09 -8.28
CA PRO A 8 14.35 11.45 -8.39
C PRO A 8 12.85 11.45 -8.71
N LEU A 9 12.16 12.52 -8.31
CA LEU A 9 10.77 12.75 -8.71
C LEU A 9 10.66 13.00 -10.20
N TYR A 10 9.47 12.76 -10.75
CA TYR A 10 9.21 13.02 -12.16
C TYR A 10 9.16 14.52 -12.43
N VAL A 11 9.76 14.95 -13.54
CA VAL A 11 9.71 16.34 -14.02
C VAL A 11 8.77 16.38 -15.24
N PRO A 12 7.67 17.17 -15.19
CA PRO A 12 6.72 17.27 -16.29
C PRO A 12 7.36 17.70 -17.62
N SER A 13 6.99 17.00 -18.69
CA SER A 13 7.51 17.22 -20.05
C SER A 13 6.79 18.35 -20.81
N GLY A 14 5.76 18.95 -20.21
CA GLY A 14 4.84 19.89 -20.86
C GLY A 14 3.70 19.22 -21.66
N ASP A 15 3.81 17.92 -21.96
CA ASP A 15 2.76 17.13 -22.60
C ASP A 15 1.94 16.33 -21.58
N LEU A 16 0.62 16.56 -21.55
CA LEU A 16 -0.27 16.00 -20.53
C LEU A 16 -0.37 14.47 -20.60
N ASP A 17 -0.41 13.91 -21.81
CA ASP A 17 -0.60 12.47 -21.99
C ASP A 17 0.68 11.71 -21.67
N THR A 18 1.85 12.25 -22.03
CA THR A 18 3.16 11.72 -21.62
C THR A 18 3.31 11.71 -20.10
N ASN A 19 2.90 12.78 -19.41
CA ASN A 19 2.97 12.84 -17.95
C ASN A 19 2.06 11.79 -17.27
N ARG A 20 0.85 11.59 -17.81
CA ARG A 20 -0.07 10.54 -17.33
C ARG A 20 0.46 9.13 -17.61
N LEU A 21 1.04 8.91 -18.79
CA LEU A 21 1.66 7.63 -19.12
C LEU A 21 2.83 7.33 -18.17
N ALA A 22 3.65 8.35 -17.87
CA ALA A 22 4.73 8.22 -16.90
C ALA A 22 4.21 7.80 -15.52
N PHE A 23 3.03 8.29 -15.08
CA PHE A 23 2.43 7.88 -13.80
C PHE A 23 2.17 6.38 -13.77
N PHE A 24 1.54 5.84 -14.82
CA PHE A 24 1.29 4.40 -14.90
C PHE A 24 2.58 3.57 -14.94
N HIS A 25 3.61 4.05 -15.64
CA HIS A 25 4.92 3.39 -15.62
C HIS A 25 5.60 3.41 -14.25
N VAL A 26 5.49 4.51 -13.51
CA VAL A 26 6.02 4.56 -12.13
C VAL A 26 5.29 3.56 -11.24
N LEU A 27 3.96 3.44 -11.37
CA LEU A 27 3.18 2.47 -10.59
C LEU A 27 3.52 1.01 -10.85
N GLU A 28 4.11 0.67 -12.01
CA GLU A 28 4.55 -0.72 -12.29
C GLU A 28 5.59 -1.21 -11.27
N ARG A 29 6.32 -0.30 -10.62
CA ARG A 29 7.25 -0.64 -9.54
C ARG A 29 6.57 -1.38 -8.38
N LEU A 30 5.31 -1.07 -8.08
CA LEU A 30 4.54 -1.75 -7.01
C LEU A 30 4.37 -3.25 -7.26
N LYS A 31 4.38 -3.68 -8.53
CA LYS A 31 4.27 -5.10 -8.93
C LYS A 31 5.56 -5.89 -8.69
N THR A 32 6.69 -5.20 -8.62
CA THR A 32 8.02 -5.83 -8.55
C THR A 32 8.68 -5.63 -7.20
N GLN A 33 8.40 -4.50 -6.53
CA GLN A 33 8.86 -4.23 -5.18
C GLN A 33 8.19 -5.17 -4.19
N LYS A 34 9.02 -5.93 -3.49
CA LYS A 34 8.60 -6.86 -2.45
C LYS A 34 8.49 -6.14 -1.11
N ARG A 35 7.54 -6.56 -0.27
CA ARG A 35 7.40 -6.00 1.07
C ARG A 35 8.66 -6.28 1.88
N THR A 36 9.36 -5.23 2.29
CA THR A 36 10.63 -5.25 3.02
C THR A 36 10.49 -6.04 4.32
N GLY A 37 9.34 -5.91 5.00
CA GLY A 37 9.02 -6.69 6.19
C GLY A 37 9.15 -8.21 5.98
N TRP A 38 8.75 -8.75 4.83
CA TRP A 38 8.88 -10.19 4.53
C TRP A 38 10.31 -10.59 4.17
N ILE A 39 11.02 -9.74 3.42
CA ILE A 39 12.43 -9.95 3.08
C ILE A 39 13.28 -10.06 4.35
N ASP A 40 13.10 -9.12 5.27
CA ASP A 40 13.84 -9.07 6.54
C ASP A 40 13.62 -10.31 7.41
N HIS A 41 12.47 -10.98 7.28
CA HIS A 41 12.15 -12.23 7.98
C HIS A 41 12.48 -13.48 7.15
N ASN A 42 13.20 -13.33 6.02
CA ASN A 42 13.59 -14.41 5.11
C ASN A 42 12.43 -15.27 4.60
N VAL A 43 11.25 -14.67 4.40
CA VAL A 43 10.11 -15.39 3.83
C VAL A 43 10.39 -15.68 2.34
N PRO A 44 10.30 -16.94 1.89
CA PRO A 44 10.49 -17.28 0.48
C PRO A 44 9.34 -16.69 -0.36
N ASN A 45 9.67 -16.18 -1.55
CA ASN A 45 8.71 -15.57 -2.48
C ASN A 45 7.77 -14.55 -1.79
N PRO A 46 8.33 -13.47 -1.23
CA PRO A 46 7.52 -12.45 -0.56
C PRO A 46 6.52 -11.82 -1.54
N GLU A 47 5.37 -11.41 -1.01
CA GLU A 47 4.38 -10.67 -1.79
C GLU A 47 4.94 -9.32 -2.25
N SER A 48 4.51 -8.86 -3.42
CA SER A 48 4.73 -7.48 -3.86
C SER A 48 3.80 -6.51 -3.14
N ILE A 49 4.10 -5.21 -3.21
CA ILE A 49 3.22 -4.18 -2.67
C ILE A 49 1.86 -4.20 -3.37
N SER A 50 1.81 -4.44 -4.68
CA SER A 50 0.52 -4.56 -5.38
C SER A 50 -0.27 -5.82 -4.98
N ASP A 51 0.40 -6.94 -4.70
CA ASP A 51 -0.26 -8.16 -4.20
C ASP A 51 -0.93 -7.87 -2.84
N HIS A 52 -0.22 -7.13 -1.99
CA HIS A 52 -0.70 -6.69 -0.69
C HIS A 52 -1.96 -5.82 -0.81
N MET A 53 -1.89 -4.75 -1.63
CA MET A 53 -3.00 -3.83 -1.85
C MET A 53 -4.23 -4.53 -2.45
N TYR A 54 -4.02 -5.43 -3.42
CA TYR A 54 -5.09 -6.25 -4.01
C TYR A 54 -5.76 -7.12 -2.95
N ARG A 55 -4.98 -7.84 -2.15
CA ARG A 55 -5.53 -8.69 -1.08
C ARG A 55 -6.33 -7.87 -0.07
N MET A 56 -5.84 -6.69 0.34
CA MET A 56 -6.59 -5.80 1.23
C MET A 56 -7.90 -5.32 0.63
N ALA A 57 -7.93 -5.01 -0.67
CA ALA A 57 -9.16 -4.63 -1.37
C ALA A 57 -10.19 -5.77 -1.36
N ILE A 58 -9.77 -7.01 -1.59
CA ILE A 58 -10.65 -8.20 -1.48
C ILE A 58 -11.16 -8.39 -0.05
N LEU A 59 -10.31 -8.20 0.96
CA LEU A 59 -10.72 -8.28 2.36
C LEU A 59 -11.74 -7.21 2.73
N ALA A 60 -11.56 -5.99 2.23
CA ALA A 60 -12.53 -4.91 2.42
C ALA A 60 -13.90 -5.26 1.82
N MET A 61 -13.94 -5.89 0.64
CA MET A 61 -15.20 -6.37 0.04
C MET A 61 -15.90 -7.46 0.86
N CYS A 62 -15.15 -8.24 1.64
CA CYS A 62 -15.68 -9.34 2.45
C CYS A 62 -16.08 -8.93 3.87
N THR A 63 -16.00 -7.65 4.22
CA THR A 63 -16.43 -7.20 5.55
C THR A 63 -17.93 -7.42 5.74
N SER A 64 -18.32 -7.88 6.94
CA SER A 64 -19.71 -7.96 7.37
C SER A 64 -20.19 -6.70 8.07
N ASP A 65 -19.31 -5.71 8.26
CA ASP A 65 -19.66 -4.44 8.91
C ASP A 65 -20.45 -3.55 7.94
N ALA A 66 -21.76 -3.55 8.12
CA ALA A 66 -22.70 -2.76 7.32
C ALA A 66 -22.63 -1.25 7.59
N THR A 67 -21.85 -0.80 8.58
CA THR A 67 -21.70 0.62 8.90
C THR A 67 -20.62 1.31 8.06
N LEU A 68 -19.77 0.52 7.37
CA LEU A 68 -18.67 1.03 6.55
C LEU A 68 -19.11 1.33 5.12
N ASP A 69 -18.55 2.39 4.53
CA ASP A 69 -18.58 2.58 3.08
C ASP A 69 -17.58 1.60 2.42
N VAL A 70 -18.06 0.40 2.06
CA VAL A 70 -17.24 -0.65 1.44
C VAL A 70 -16.56 -0.19 0.14
N PRO A 71 -17.26 0.44 -0.83
CA PRO A 71 -16.60 1.01 -2.00
C PRO A 71 -15.43 1.95 -1.65
N LYS A 72 -15.61 2.81 -0.65
CA LYS A 72 -14.55 3.72 -0.19
C LYS A 72 -13.38 2.96 0.45
N CYS A 73 -13.63 1.96 1.29
CA CYS A 73 -12.59 1.08 1.84
C CYS A 73 -11.77 0.42 0.73
N VAL A 74 -12.44 -0.12 -0.30
CA VAL A 74 -11.79 -0.75 -1.44
C VAL A 74 -10.92 0.25 -2.20
N MET A 75 -11.44 1.43 -2.53
CA MET A 75 -10.67 2.48 -3.18
C MET A 75 -9.46 2.91 -2.34
N MET A 76 -9.63 3.04 -1.03
CA MET A 76 -8.56 3.38 -0.09
C MET A 76 -7.46 2.29 -0.06
N CYS A 77 -7.82 1.00 0.00
CA CYS A 77 -6.87 -0.11 -0.09
C CYS A 77 -6.03 -0.05 -1.37
N VAL A 78 -6.63 0.33 -2.50
CA VAL A 78 -5.95 0.41 -3.81
C VAL A 78 -5.03 1.64 -3.93
N VAL A 79 -5.13 2.64 -3.05
CA VAL A 79 -4.32 3.86 -3.16
C VAL A 79 -3.34 4.09 -2.01
N HIS A 80 -3.54 3.43 -0.86
CA HIS A 80 -2.83 3.78 0.38
C HIS A 80 -1.29 3.69 0.29
N ASP A 81 -0.77 2.68 -0.42
CA ASP A 81 0.66 2.45 -0.60
C ASP A 81 1.18 2.93 -1.98
N LEU A 82 0.45 3.78 -2.72
CA LEU A 82 0.92 4.27 -4.03
C LEU A 82 2.27 4.97 -3.94
N ALA A 83 2.50 5.75 -2.88
CA ALA A 83 3.75 6.46 -2.64
C ALA A 83 4.97 5.53 -2.63
N GLU A 84 4.79 4.26 -2.24
CA GLU A 84 5.86 3.26 -2.22
C GLU A 84 6.39 2.96 -3.63
N ALA A 85 5.67 3.28 -4.70
CA ALA A 85 6.22 3.22 -6.06
C ALA A 85 7.45 4.14 -6.24
N GLN A 86 7.52 5.23 -5.47
CA GLN A 86 8.62 6.18 -5.48
C GLN A 86 9.58 5.94 -4.31
N VAL A 87 9.05 5.79 -3.10
CA VAL A 87 9.88 5.72 -1.88
C VAL A 87 10.22 4.29 -1.46
N GLY A 88 9.53 3.30 -2.02
CA GLY A 88 9.51 1.87 -1.65
C GLY A 88 8.90 1.61 -0.27
N ASP A 89 8.79 0.34 0.11
CA ASP A 89 8.31 -0.07 1.44
C ASP A 89 9.36 0.27 2.52
N ILE A 90 9.17 1.40 3.22
CA ILE A 90 10.06 1.89 4.29
C ILE A 90 9.65 1.26 5.63
N THR A 91 10.57 0.50 6.23
CA THR A 91 10.33 -0.17 7.52
C THR A 91 10.99 0.56 8.69
N PRO A 92 10.51 0.36 9.93
CA PRO A 92 11.13 0.94 11.13
C PRO A 92 12.60 0.55 11.34
N ARG A 93 13.06 -0.57 10.76
CA ARG A 93 14.44 -1.05 10.90
C ARG A 93 15.46 -0.20 10.13
N GLU A 94 15.00 0.62 9.19
CA GLU A 94 15.87 1.44 8.34
C GLU A 94 16.30 2.76 9.00
N GLY A 95 15.81 3.05 10.21
CA GLY A 95 16.19 4.24 10.97
C GLY A 95 15.62 5.56 10.42
N ILE A 96 14.73 5.49 9.43
CA ILE A 96 13.95 6.63 8.94
C ILE A 96 12.84 6.92 9.95
N SER A 97 12.74 8.17 10.42
CA SER A 97 11.71 8.55 11.38
C SER A 97 10.32 8.47 10.73
N LYS A 98 9.27 8.27 11.54
CA LYS A 98 7.89 8.29 11.04
C LYS A 98 7.55 9.60 10.35
N GLU A 99 8.09 10.71 10.85
CA GLU A 99 7.89 12.03 10.26
C GLU A 99 8.54 12.14 8.88
N GLU A 100 9.78 11.66 8.74
CA GLU A 100 10.48 11.68 7.46
C GLU A 100 9.84 10.74 6.45
N LYS A 101 9.40 9.54 6.88
CA LYS A 101 8.61 8.63 6.04
C LYS A 101 7.37 9.34 5.47
N ARG A 102 6.56 9.96 6.35
CA ARG A 102 5.36 10.70 5.93
C ARG A 102 5.69 11.85 4.99
N ARG A 103 6.79 12.58 5.23
CA ARG A 103 7.24 13.68 4.36
C ARG A 103 7.58 13.16 2.96
N LEU A 104 8.37 12.09 2.87
CA LEU A 104 8.77 11.47 1.60
C LEU A 104 7.55 10.93 0.84
N GLU A 105 6.61 10.28 1.52
CA GLU A 105 5.41 9.74 0.91
C GLU A 105 4.46 10.84 0.45
N ALA A 106 4.28 11.90 1.24
CA ALA A 106 3.50 13.07 0.85
C ALA A 106 4.10 13.79 -0.38
N GLU A 107 5.43 13.88 -0.46
CA GLU A 107 6.15 14.46 -1.60
C GLU A 107 5.94 13.62 -2.87
N ALA A 108 6.03 12.29 -2.77
CA ALA A 108 5.72 11.38 -3.88
C ALA A 108 4.26 11.50 -4.34
N MET A 109 3.31 11.53 -3.40
CA MET A 109 1.89 11.69 -3.72
C MET A 109 1.60 13.05 -4.36
N HIS A 110 2.27 14.12 -3.91
CA HIS A 110 2.15 15.44 -4.54
C HIS A 110 2.59 15.39 -6.01
N ASN A 111 3.75 14.78 -6.28
CA ASN A 111 4.26 14.61 -7.64
C ASN A 111 3.29 13.81 -8.52
N PHE A 112 2.74 12.70 -8.01
CA PHE A 112 1.76 11.90 -8.74
C PHE A 112 0.49 12.68 -9.07
N VAL A 113 -0.06 13.40 -8.08
CA VAL A 113 -1.37 14.06 -8.20
C VAL A 113 -1.29 15.34 -9.02
N HIS A 114 -0.32 16.20 -8.73
CA HIS A 114 -0.25 17.57 -9.27
C HIS A 114 0.62 17.63 -10.53
N ASP A 115 1.76 16.94 -10.55
CA ASP A 115 2.71 17.03 -11.66
C ASP A 115 2.37 16.03 -12.79
N MET A 116 2.02 14.79 -12.44
CA MET A 116 1.78 13.72 -13.43
C MET A 116 0.32 13.62 -13.86
N LEU A 117 -0.62 13.76 -12.92
CA LEU A 117 -2.06 13.67 -13.17
C LEU A 117 -2.76 15.04 -13.23
N HIS A 118 -2.00 16.13 -13.16
CA HIS A 118 -2.43 17.50 -13.41
C HIS A 118 -3.63 17.94 -12.56
N ALA A 119 -3.67 17.53 -11.30
CA ALA A 119 -4.73 17.87 -10.35
C ALA A 119 -6.15 17.63 -10.90
N SER A 120 -6.30 16.63 -11.79
CA SER A 120 -7.60 16.23 -12.31
C SER A 120 -8.53 15.78 -11.18
N SER A 121 -9.85 15.76 -11.43
CA SER A 121 -10.83 15.30 -10.44
C SER A 121 -10.56 13.88 -9.93
N ALA A 122 -10.04 13.00 -10.80
CA ALA A 122 -9.59 11.66 -10.42
C ALA A 122 -8.34 11.70 -9.52
N ALA A 123 -7.36 12.53 -9.84
CA ALA A 123 -6.15 12.70 -9.05
C ALA A 123 -6.44 13.24 -7.63
N LEU A 124 -7.31 14.24 -7.53
CA LEU A 124 -7.71 14.81 -6.24
C LEU A 124 -8.49 13.80 -5.38
N ARG A 125 -9.24 12.88 -6.00
CA ARG A 125 -9.86 11.76 -5.27
C ARG A 125 -8.82 10.80 -4.68
N ILE A 126 -7.77 10.47 -5.44
CA ILE A 126 -6.65 9.66 -4.96
C ILE A 126 -5.99 10.34 -3.76
N GLU A 127 -5.69 11.64 -3.88
CA GLU A 127 -5.07 12.43 -2.81
C GLU A 127 -5.94 12.46 -1.55
N ALA A 128 -7.26 12.67 -1.69
CA ALA A 128 -8.19 12.69 -0.57
C ALA A 128 -8.24 11.35 0.18
N LEU A 129 -8.31 10.23 -0.55
CA LEU A 129 -8.31 8.88 0.04
C LEU A 129 -6.99 8.58 0.75
N TYR A 130 -5.85 8.96 0.16
CA TYR A 130 -4.54 8.80 0.77
C TYR A 130 -4.42 9.62 2.06
N LYS A 131 -4.82 10.89 2.05
CA LYS A 131 -4.81 11.76 3.25
C LYS A 131 -5.71 11.20 4.35
N GLU A 132 -6.92 10.78 4.01
CA GLU A 132 -7.84 10.18 4.97
C GLU A 132 -7.26 8.89 5.59
N TYR A 133 -6.64 8.04 4.77
CA TYR A 133 -5.91 6.88 5.27
C TYR A 133 -4.83 7.32 6.26
N GLU A 134 -3.93 8.24 5.88
CA GLU A 134 -2.83 8.68 6.75
C GLU A 134 -3.29 9.32 8.07
N GLU A 135 -4.39 10.07 8.05
CA GLU A 135 -5.01 10.63 9.26
C GLU A 135 -5.55 9.54 10.19
N GLY A 136 -6.11 8.44 9.65
CA GLY A 136 -6.55 7.29 10.44
C GLY A 136 -7.73 7.58 11.37
N MET A 137 -8.53 8.60 11.08
CA MET A 137 -9.59 9.08 11.98
C MET A 137 -10.97 8.49 11.66
N THR A 138 -11.28 8.29 10.37
CA THR A 138 -12.57 7.79 9.91
C THR A 138 -12.75 6.30 10.20
N PRO A 139 -14.00 5.79 10.29
CA PRO A 139 -14.26 4.37 10.40
C PRO A 139 -13.58 3.56 9.28
N GLU A 140 -13.63 4.05 8.05
CA GLU A 140 -12.99 3.41 6.89
C GLU A 140 -11.47 3.37 7.03
N ALA A 141 -10.82 4.49 7.38
CA ALA A 141 -9.37 4.53 7.54
C ALA A 141 -8.88 3.63 8.69
N LYS A 142 -9.62 3.61 9.79
CA LYS A 142 -9.36 2.70 10.93
C LYS A 142 -9.54 1.25 10.53
N PHE A 143 -10.60 0.94 9.78
CA PHE A 143 -10.83 -0.39 9.24
C PHE A 143 -9.68 -0.80 8.33
N VAL A 144 -9.33 -0.01 7.31
CA VAL A 144 -8.25 -0.33 6.35
C VAL A 144 -6.91 -0.54 7.06
N LYS A 145 -6.49 0.37 7.95
CA LYS A 145 -5.28 0.17 8.79
C LYS A 145 -5.39 -1.05 9.71
N GLY A 146 -6.58 -1.33 10.22
CA GLY A 146 -6.88 -2.46 11.10
C GLY A 146 -6.85 -3.82 10.39
N THR A 147 -7.30 -3.90 9.14
CA THR A 147 -7.26 -5.13 8.31
C THR A 147 -5.85 -5.72 8.21
N TYR A 148 -4.83 -4.86 8.30
CA TYR A 148 -3.43 -5.26 8.35
C TYR A 148 -3.07 -6.06 9.62
N SER A 149 -3.73 -5.76 10.76
CA SER A 149 -3.32 -6.21 12.09
C SER A 149 -3.85 -7.56 12.57
N ILE A 150 -4.94 -8.11 12.00
CA ILE A 150 -5.75 -9.12 12.73
C ILE A 150 -5.63 -10.58 12.25
N GLY A 151 -4.97 -10.94 11.14
CA GLY A 151 -4.81 -12.38 10.85
C GLY A 151 -4.08 -12.81 9.58
N TYR A 152 -4.02 -11.96 8.55
CA TYR A 152 -3.46 -12.37 7.26
C TYR A 152 -1.93 -12.38 7.19
N MET A 153 -1.25 -11.66 8.09
CA MET A 153 0.22 -11.77 8.26
C MET A 153 0.63 -13.22 8.55
N ARG A 154 -0.04 -13.91 9.48
CA ARG A 154 0.30 -15.31 9.84
C ARG A 154 -0.08 -16.34 8.79
N ALA A 155 -1.12 -16.09 7.99
CA ALA A 155 -1.53 -17.01 6.93
C ALA A 155 -0.49 -17.08 5.80
N SER A 156 0.17 -15.96 5.47
CA SER A 156 1.16 -15.91 4.39
C SER A 156 2.40 -16.80 4.62
N GLU A 157 2.76 -17.05 5.88
CA GLU A 157 3.88 -17.94 6.24
C GLU A 157 3.65 -19.40 5.78
N HIS A 158 2.41 -19.81 5.52
CA HIS A 158 2.05 -21.20 5.24
C HIS A 158 1.44 -21.44 3.83
N VAL A 159 1.08 -20.39 3.10
CA VAL A 159 0.43 -20.49 1.77
C VAL A 159 1.32 -21.17 0.73
N HIS A 160 2.64 -21.15 0.91
CA HIS A 160 3.59 -21.78 -0.03
C HIS A 160 3.64 -23.31 0.05
N SER A 161 2.91 -23.96 0.97
CA SER A 161 2.87 -25.43 1.09
C SER A 161 1.47 -26.04 1.03
N ASP A 162 0.47 -25.40 1.63
CA ASP A 162 -0.96 -25.74 1.52
C ASP A 162 -1.81 -24.64 2.19
N PRO A 163 -2.59 -23.85 1.44
CA PRO A 163 -3.38 -22.74 1.98
C PRO A 163 -4.49 -23.19 2.95
N TYR A 164 -4.94 -24.44 2.89
CA TYR A 164 -6.01 -24.97 3.74
C TYR A 164 -5.49 -25.66 5.02
N ARG A 165 -4.27 -26.20 4.99
CA ARG A 165 -3.62 -26.79 6.17
C ARG A 165 -3.19 -25.74 7.21
N ALA A 166 -2.79 -24.57 6.73
CA ALA A 166 -2.51 -23.40 7.56
C ALA A 166 -3.70 -23.01 8.46
N LEU A 167 -4.89 -22.98 7.85
CA LEU A 167 -6.16 -22.63 8.49
C LEU A 167 -6.61 -23.68 9.52
N ALA A 168 -6.32 -24.96 9.29
CA ALA A 168 -6.63 -26.04 10.24
C ALA A 168 -5.83 -25.92 11.55
N SER A 169 -4.55 -25.52 11.48
CA SER A 169 -3.71 -25.33 12.68
C SER A 169 -4.12 -24.13 13.55
N PHE A 170 -4.81 -23.16 12.95
CA PHE A 170 -5.32 -21.97 13.62
C PHE A 170 -6.54 -22.31 14.48
N ARG A 171 -7.45 -23.16 13.98
CA ARG A 171 -8.65 -23.60 14.72
C ARG A 171 -8.34 -24.47 15.93
N SER A 172 -7.24 -25.24 15.91
CA SER A 172 -6.88 -26.15 17.00
C SER A 172 -6.15 -25.49 18.17
N ARG A 173 -5.80 -24.20 18.10
CA ARG A 173 -5.10 -23.44 19.18
C ARG A 173 -5.98 -22.39 19.87
N GLN A 174 -7.24 -22.28 19.46
CA GLN A 174 -8.26 -21.43 20.10
C GLN A 174 -9.38 -22.28 20.75
N ALA A 175 -9.17 -23.59 20.87
CA ALA A 175 -10.01 -24.51 21.63
C ALA A 175 -9.27 -24.95 22.90
#